data_AF-A0A357HXV2-F1
#
_entry.id   AF-A0A357HXV2-F1
#
_cell.length_a   1.000
_cell.length_b   1.000
_cell.length_c   1.000
_cell.angle_alpha   90.00
_cell.angle_beta   90.00
_cell.angle_gamma   90.00
#
_symmetry.space_group_name_H-M   'P 1'
#
loop_
_entity.id
_entity.type
_entity.pdbx_description
1 polymer ?
#
loop_
_entity_poly.entity_id
_entity_poly.type
_entity_poly.pdbx_seq_one_letter_code
_entity_poly.pdbx_strand_id
1 'polypeptide(L)'
;MTASYQDKPSTWTVEDSENYYGLKRWGGGHFSIDEGGYMQVHPLCDPRSIRIHDIVKEAAQKGLKPPLTVRIQDLLHTRVIQLNELFRDAIKDEQYQGRYRGVFPIKVNQLREVVEEIQDAGKPFNYGLECGSKPELMIALAMHKDPKSLIICNGYKDDEFIRLALQGLRLGKEIYLVVEQLSEVARIIQISKKLGVTPRIGFRIKLSTVGEGKWASSSGEDAKFGLTSPEIIDGARRLKRAGLTESLRLIHFHIGSQVPNIQTIKKATVEAARFYCELKKMGFPMELMDVGGGLGIDYDGSRSNYESSMNYTMREYARDVVYNIKTVCQDAEVDVPDIVTESGRAIVAPHSILITEVCDRISKTAVPPKPAAKRKKVNPVLLDLQANLENKHGSTPLERYHDALQKKEEANHLFSLGYLDLAERAQADSTYWAICQELCQQAK
;
A
#
# COMPACT_ATOMS: atom_id res chain seq x y z
N MET A 1 2.87 21.19 -44.31
CA MET A 1 4.27 21.38 -43.89
C MET A 1 4.28 21.42 -42.38
N THR A 2 4.61 20.30 -41.77
CA THR A 2 4.78 20.11 -40.33
C THR A 2 5.98 20.92 -39.88
N ALA A 3 5.75 21.96 -39.07
CA ALA A 3 6.84 22.66 -38.40
C ALA A 3 7.53 21.66 -37.47
N SER A 4 8.71 21.20 -37.86
CA SER A 4 9.59 20.42 -37.00
C SER A 4 9.93 21.30 -35.80
N TYR A 5 9.46 20.90 -34.62
CA TYR A 5 10.08 21.33 -33.37
C TYR A 5 11.54 20.88 -33.46
N GLN A 6 12.45 21.82 -33.74
CA GLN A 6 13.87 21.60 -33.51
C GLN A 6 14.05 21.58 -32.00
N ASP A 7 14.07 20.39 -31.42
CA ASP A 7 14.44 20.20 -30.02
C ASP A 7 15.87 20.73 -29.85
N LYS A 8 16.01 21.80 -29.07
CA LYS A 8 17.31 22.12 -28.46
C LYS A 8 17.77 20.84 -27.74
N PRO A 9 19.05 20.44 -27.84
CA PRO A 9 19.54 19.29 -27.09
C PRO A 9 19.25 19.51 -25.61
N SER A 10 18.41 18.64 -25.07
CA SER A 10 18.03 18.69 -23.67
C SER A 10 19.27 18.45 -22.83
N THR A 11 19.55 19.33 -21.87
CA THR A 11 20.56 19.10 -20.83
C THR A 11 20.13 18.02 -19.83
N TRP A 12 18.90 17.49 -19.98
CA TRP A 12 18.30 16.48 -19.13
C TRP A 12 18.96 15.12 -19.34
N THR A 13 19.54 14.59 -18.28
CA THR A 13 20.24 13.30 -18.26
C THR A 13 19.33 12.17 -17.76
N VAL A 14 19.83 10.95 -17.87
CA VAL A 14 19.22 9.76 -17.22
C VAL A 14 19.17 9.96 -15.71
N GLU A 15 20.24 10.50 -15.12
CA GLU A 15 20.32 10.77 -13.68
C GLU A 15 19.28 11.80 -13.23
N ASP A 16 19.05 12.85 -14.02
CA ASP A 16 17.98 13.84 -13.74
C ASP A 16 16.61 13.16 -13.71
N SER A 17 16.35 12.24 -14.64
CA SER A 17 15.11 11.45 -14.66
C SER A 17 14.97 10.56 -13.42
N GLU A 18 16.02 9.83 -13.05
CA GLU A 18 16.01 8.94 -11.87
C GLU A 18 15.76 9.73 -10.57
N ASN A 19 16.38 10.90 -10.45
CA ASN A 19 16.24 11.77 -9.29
C ASN A 19 14.86 12.41 -9.23
N TYR A 20 14.39 12.96 -10.36
CA TYR A 20 13.08 13.63 -10.46
C TYR A 20 11.93 12.67 -10.16
N TYR A 21 11.93 11.49 -10.77
CA TYR A 21 10.90 10.46 -10.52
C TYR A 21 11.14 9.64 -9.25
N GLY A 22 12.30 9.81 -8.60
CA GLY A 22 12.60 9.19 -7.31
C GLY A 22 12.70 7.66 -7.34
N LEU A 23 13.07 7.06 -8.48
CA LEU A 23 13.07 5.60 -8.66
C LEU A 23 13.93 4.87 -7.61
N LYS A 24 15.07 5.46 -7.22
CA LYS A 24 15.93 4.92 -6.16
C LYS A 24 15.30 4.95 -4.77
N ARG A 25 14.32 5.84 -4.55
CA ARG A 25 13.67 6.05 -3.25
C ARG A 25 12.54 5.04 -3.02
N TRP A 26 11.56 5.00 -3.92
CA TRP A 26 10.40 4.10 -3.80
C TRP A 26 10.59 2.76 -4.52
N GLY A 27 11.44 2.69 -5.54
CA GLY A 27 11.57 1.53 -6.43
C GLY A 27 12.29 0.33 -5.83
N GLY A 28 12.92 0.46 -4.67
CA GLY A 28 13.47 -0.67 -3.91
C GLY A 28 14.53 -1.50 -4.65
N GLY A 29 15.23 -0.90 -5.62
CA GLY A 29 16.18 -1.60 -6.49
C GLY A 29 15.56 -2.32 -7.68
N HIS A 30 14.23 -2.32 -7.82
CA HIS A 30 13.52 -2.97 -8.92
C HIS A 30 13.33 -2.08 -10.14
N PHE A 31 13.64 -0.79 -10.08
CA PHE A 31 13.39 0.15 -11.18
C PHE A 31 14.57 1.07 -11.42
N SER A 32 14.87 1.29 -12.70
CA SER A 32 15.92 2.18 -13.17
C SER A 32 15.55 2.77 -14.54
N ILE A 33 16.39 3.66 -15.06
CA ILE A 33 16.30 4.17 -16.42
C ILE A 33 17.60 3.85 -17.13
N ASP A 34 17.50 3.36 -18.37
CA ASP A 34 18.70 3.09 -19.15
C ASP A 34 19.19 4.28 -19.99
N GLU A 35 20.32 4.07 -20.67
CA GLU A 35 20.95 5.07 -21.56
C GLU A 35 20.02 5.57 -22.68
N GLY A 36 19.00 4.80 -23.05
CA GLY A 36 18.00 5.19 -24.04
C GLY A 36 16.82 5.99 -23.45
N GLY A 37 16.81 6.24 -22.14
CA GLY A 37 15.73 6.92 -21.44
C GLY A 37 14.51 6.03 -21.16
N TYR A 38 14.63 4.71 -21.30
CA TYR A 38 13.52 3.78 -21.05
C TYR A 38 13.53 3.30 -19.61
N MET A 39 12.34 3.27 -18.99
CA MET A 39 12.15 2.67 -17.67
C MET A 39 12.33 1.15 -17.75
N GLN A 40 13.17 0.63 -16.88
CA GLN A 40 13.46 -0.79 -16.75
C GLN A 40 12.95 -1.35 -15.43
N VAL A 41 12.57 -2.62 -15.44
CA VAL A 41 12.35 -3.42 -14.23
C VAL A 41 13.52 -4.39 -14.04
N HIS A 42 13.97 -4.55 -12.79
CA HIS A 42 14.92 -5.55 -12.30
C HIS A 42 14.15 -6.55 -11.41
N PRO A 43 13.58 -7.63 -11.97
CA PRO A 43 12.67 -8.50 -11.22
C PRO A 43 13.29 -9.12 -9.97
N LEU A 44 14.59 -9.39 -10.01
CA LEU A 44 15.34 -10.06 -8.94
C LEU A 44 16.33 -9.13 -8.20
N CYS A 45 16.19 -7.80 -8.35
CA CYS A 45 17.12 -6.82 -7.78
C CYS A 45 18.60 -7.06 -8.15
N ASP A 46 18.85 -7.55 -9.36
CA ASP A 46 20.19 -7.78 -9.91
C ASP A 46 20.34 -7.07 -11.27
N PRO A 47 21.53 -7.12 -11.91
CA PRO A 47 21.75 -6.39 -13.15
C PRO A 47 20.85 -6.80 -14.32
N ARG A 48 20.13 -7.92 -14.27
CA ARG A 48 19.20 -8.33 -15.33
C ARG A 48 17.98 -7.43 -15.30
N SER A 49 17.63 -6.88 -16.46
CA SER A 49 16.53 -5.95 -16.58
C SER A 49 15.71 -6.15 -17.84
N ILE A 50 14.48 -5.64 -17.81
CA ILE A 50 13.54 -5.67 -18.94
C ILE A 50 12.96 -4.26 -19.07
N ARG A 51 12.98 -3.70 -20.28
CA ARG A 51 12.30 -2.43 -20.56
C ARG A 51 10.80 -2.64 -20.51
N ILE A 52 10.09 -1.82 -19.73
CA ILE A 52 8.62 -1.85 -19.69
C ILE A 52 8.04 -1.58 -21.08
N HIS A 53 8.67 -0.69 -21.84
CA HIS A 53 8.29 -0.37 -23.20
C HIS A 53 8.37 -1.56 -24.18
N ASP A 54 9.34 -2.47 -24.00
CA ASP A 54 9.47 -3.64 -24.87
C ASP A 54 8.35 -4.65 -24.59
N ILE A 55 7.93 -4.78 -23.32
CA ILE A 55 6.75 -5.58 -22.94
C ILE A 55 5.48 -5.04 -23.63
N VAL A 56 5.30 -3.71 -23.65
CA VAL A 56 4.14 -3.08 -24.30
C VAL A 56 4.17 -3.30 -25.81
N LYS A 57 5.34 -3.19 -26.45
CA LYS A 57 5.51 -3.47 -27.88
C LYS A 57 5.18 -4.93 -28.24
N GLU A 58 5.66 -5.88 -27.44
CA GLU A 58 5.36 -7.30 -27.67
C GLU A 58 3.86 -7.60 -27.45
N ALA A 59 3.25 -7.00 -26.43
CA ALA A 59 1.81 -7.12 -26.19
C ALA A 59 0.99 -6.60 -27.38
N ALA A 60 1.38 -5.46 -27.95
CA ALA A 60 0.74 -4.89 -29.14
C ALA A 60 0.84 -5.81 -30.37
N GLN A 61 1.98 -6.48 -30.57
CA GLN A 61 2.15 -7.47 -31.64
C GLN A 61 1.22 -8.69 -31.47
N LYS A 62 0.84 -9.01 -30.23
CA LYS A 62 -0.14 -10.06 -29.90
C LYS A 62 -1.60 -9.57 -29.92
N GLY A 63 -1.84 -8.33 -30.35
CA GLY A 63 -3.18 -7.73 -30.41
C GLY A 63 -3.71 -7.19 -29.09
N LEU A 64 -2.89 -7.15 -28.03
CA LEU A 64 -3.24 -6.57 -26.74
C LEU A 64 -2.92 -5.07 -26.74
N LYS A 65 -3.88 -4.23 -26.35
CA LYS A 65 -3.71 -2.76 -26.32
C LYS A 65 -3.87 -2.22 -24.89
N PRO A 66 -3.24 -1.08 -24.55
CA PRO A 66 -3.53 -0.38 -23.31
C PRO A 66 -5.03 -0.04 -23.14
N PRO A 67 -5.56 0.00 -21.90
CA PRO A 67 -4.83 -0.17 -20.64
C PRO A 67 -4.39 -1.61 -20.38
N LEU A 68 -3.12 -1.80 -20.01
CA LEU A 68 -2.52 -3.10 -19.68
C LEU A 68 -2.11 -3.13 -18.21
N THR A 69 -2.45 -4.21 -17.51
CA THR A 69 -1.90 -4.50 -16.19
C THR A 69 -0.79 -5.52 -16.35
N VAL A 70 0.45 -5.11 -16.11
CA VAL A 70 1.62 -5.99 -16.12
C VAL A 70 1.92 -6.41 -14.68
N ARG A 71 1.93 -7.72 -14.43
CA ARG A 71 2.30 -8.31 -13.13
C ARG A 71 3.69 -8.93 -13.22
N ILE A 72 4.60 -8.49 -12.36
CA ILE A 72 5.95 -9.02 -12.26
C ILE A 72 5.99 -9.92 -11.03
N GLN A 73 5.78 -11.22 -11.22
CA GLN A 73 5.60 -12.18 -10.13
C GLN A 73 6.87 -12.32 -9.26
N ASP A 74 8.07 -12.14 -9.83
CA ASP A 74 9.33 -12.18 -9.08
C ASP A 74 9.40 -11.16 -7.93
N LEU A 75 8.69 -10.03 -8.04
CA LEU A 75 8.62 -9.04 -6.96
C LEU A 75 7.83 -9.60 -5.75
N LEU A 76 6.83 -10.46 -5.97
CA LEU A 76 6.14 -11.17 -4.89
C LEU A 76 7.12 -12.10 -4.17
N HIS A 77 7.89 -12.89 -4.92
CA HIS A 77 8.89 -13.80 -4.36
C HIS A 77 9.94 -13.05 -3.55
N THR A 78 10.48 -11.98 -4.12
CA THR A 78 11.47 -11.12 -3.47
C THR A 78 10.94 -10.60 -2.14
N ARG A 79 9.69 -10.12 -2.10
CA ARG A 79 9.09 -9.60 -0.86
C ARG A 79 8.80 -10.67 0.18
N VAL A 80 8.30 -11.84 -0.23
CA VAL A 80 8.07 -12.96 0.70
C VAL A 80 9.38 -13.42 1.32
N ILE A 81 10.41 -13.66 0.50
CA ILE A 81 11.73 -14.10 0.97
C ILE A 81 12.36 -13.03 1.87
N GLN A 82 12.36 -11.77 1.43
CA GLN A 82 12.95 -10.66 2.18
C GLN A 82 12.32 -10.53 3.57
N LEU A 83 11.00 -10.57 3.68
CA LEU A 83 10.33 -10.43 4.97
C LEU A 83 10.68 -11.58 5.91
N ASN A 84 10.65 -12.82 5.42
CA ASN A 84 10.96 -13.99 6.24
C ASN A 84 12.43 -14.03 6.69
N GLU A 85 13.37 -13.72 5.81
CA GLU A 85 14.79 -13.69 6.17
C GLU A 85 15.09 -12.55 7.16
N LEU A 86 14.48 -11.36 7.01
CA LEU A 86 14.66 -10.28 7.98
C LEU A 86 14.14 -10.64 9.38
N PHE A 87 13.05 -11.40 9.47
CA PHE A 87 12.59 -11.92 10.76
C PHE A 87 13.50 -13.04 11.31
N ARG A 88 14.05 -13.91 10.45
CA ARG A 88 15.05 -14.91 10.87
C ARG A 88 16.31 -14.25 11.41
N ASP A 89 16.80 -13.22 10.73
CA ASP A 89 17.93 -12.41 11.18
C ASP A 89 17.62 -11.77 12.54
N ALA A 90 16.47 -11.10 12.67
CA ALA A 90 16.07 -10.49 13.94
C ALA A 90 15.95 -11.51 15.09
N ILE A 91 15.38 -12.69 14.83
CA ILE A 91 15.27 -13.79 15.80
C ILE A 91 16.65 -14.27 16.23
N LYS A 92 17.57 -14.45 15.28
CA LYS A 92 18.95 -14.88 15.56
C LYS A 92 19.72 -13.84 16.36
N ASP A 93 19.67 -12.59 15.92
CA ASP A 93 20.38 -11.47 16.54
C ASP A 93 19.90 -11.24 17.98
N GLU A 94 18.59 -11.35 18.21
CA GLU A 94 17.98 -11.21 19.53
C GLU A 94 17.97 -12.53 20.33
N GLN A 95 18.55 -13.63 19.83
CA GLN A 95 18.54 -14.95 20.50
C GLN A 95 17.13 -15.39 20.94
N TYR A 96 16.13 -15.08 20.13
CA TYR A 96 14.73 -15.36 20.39
C TYR A 96 14.43 -16.86 20.20
N GLN A 97 13.74 -17.48 21.16
CA GLN A 97 13.53 -18.94 21.16
C GLN A 97 12.36 -19.41 20.30
N GLY A 98 11.42 -18.51 19.98
CA GLY A 98 10.32 -18.77 19.05
C GLY A 98 10.74 -18.59 17.59
N ARG A 99 9.78 -18.79 16.68
CA ARG A 99 9.98 -18.74 15.23
C ARG A 99 9.10 -17.67 14.61
N TYR A 100 9.45 -17.24 13.40
CA TYR A 100 8.57 -16.44 12.57
C TYR A 100 7.75 -17.34 11.64
N ARG A 101 6.43 -17.11 11.59
CA ARG A 101 5.46 -17.84 10.77
C ARG A 101 4.54 -16.85 10.05
N GLY A 102 5.06 -16.17 9.02
CA GLY A 102 4.28 -15.18 8.28
C GLY A 102 3.10 -15.80 7.53
N VAL A 103 2.04 -15.01 7.35
CA VAL A 103 0.83 -15.42 6.60
C VAL A 103 0.41 -14.33 5.62
N PHE A 104 -0.13 -14.74 4.46
CA PHE A 104 -0.66 -13.81 3.48
C PHE A 104 -2.17 -13.61 3.66
N PRO A 105 -2.64 -12.40 4.01
CA PRO A 105 -4.06 -12.10 4.06
C PRO A 105 -4.65 -11.97 2.66
N ILE A 106 -5.48 -12.96 2.29
CA ILE A 106 -6.07 -13.10 0.95
C ILE A 106 -6.88 -11.87 0.53
N LYS A 107 -7.45 -11.14 1.51
CA LYS A 107 -8.22 -9.90 1.29
C LYS A 107 -7.50 -8.84 0.47
N VAL A 108 -6.17 -8.85 0.50
CA VAL A 108 -5.34 -7.83 -0.19
C VAL A 108 -5.28 -8.10 -1.70
N ASN A 109 -5.25 -9.38 -2.10
CA ASN A 109 -5.33 -9.79 -3.50
C ASN A 109 -5.71 -11.28 -3.60
N GLN A 110 -6.94 -11.57 -4.03
CA GLN A 110 -7.51 -12.92 -4.09
C GLN A 110 -7.19 -13.67 -5.39
N LEU A 111 -6.48 -13.05 -6.33
CA LEU A 111 -6.18 -13.66 -7.62
C LEU A 111 -5.34 -14.92 -7.42
N ARG A 112 -5.74 -16.00 -8.09
CA ARG A 112 -5.09 -17.31 -7.97
C ARG A 112 -3.60 -17.21 -8.27
N GLU A 113 -3.25 -16.54 -9.35
CA GLU A 113 -1.87 -16.36 -9.82
C GLU A 113 -1.02 -15.49 -8.88
N VAL A 114 -1.62 -14.77 -7.94
CA VAL A 114 -0.88 -14.03 -6.90
C VAL A 114 -0.69 -14.91 -5.68
N VAL A 115 -1.74 -15.61 -5.24
CA VAL A 115 -1.68 -16.48 -4.07
C VAL A 115 -0.79 -17.71 -4.33
N GLU A 116 -0.80 -18.28 -5.55
CA GLU A 116 0.09 -19.40 -5.93
C GLU A 116 1.57 -18.99 -5.85
N GLU A 117 1.94 -17.83 -6.42
CA GLU A 117 3.32 -17.34 -6.39
C GLU A 117 3.81 -17.04 -4.98
N ILE A 118 2.95 -16.43 -4.14
CA ILE A 118 3.26 -16.15 -2.73
C ILE A 118 3.48 -17.46 -1.96
N GLN A 119 2.63 -18.47 -2.16
CA GLN A 119 2.83 -19.77 -1.53
C GLN A 119 4.09 -20.47 -2.02
N ASP A 120 4.37 -20.41 -3.32
CA ASP A 120 5.54 -21.05 -3.91
C ASP A 120 6.83 -20.45 -3.36
N ALA A 121 6.93 -19.13 -3.30
CA ALA A 121 8.03 -18.41 -2.64
C ALA A 121 8.10 -18.72 -1.13
N GLY A 122 6.94 -18.93 -0.49
CA GLY A 122 6.79 -19.16 0.93
C GLY A 122 7.08 -20.58 1.42
N LYS A 123 7.23 -21.57 0.51
CA LYS A 123 7.46 -22.99 0.86
C LYS A 123 8.62 -23.20 1.84
N PRO A 124 9.82 -22.60 1.67
CA PRO A 124 10.94 -22.77 2.61
C PRO A 124 10.69 -22.18 4.01
N PHE A 125 9.61 -21.44 4.18
CA PHE A 125 9.26 -20.69 5.40
C PHE A 125 7.97 -21.16 6.05
N ASN A 126 7.28 -22.15 5.46
CA ASN A 126 5.92 -22.54 5.87
C ASN A 126 4.95 -21.34 5.88
N TYR A 127 5.09 -20.44 4.90
CA TYR A 127 4.28 -19.23 4.81
C TYR A 127 2.80 -19.58 4.62
N GLY A 128 1.96 -19.07 5.53
CA GLY A 128 0.55 -19.43 5.61
C GLY A 128 -0.37 -18.48 4.86
N LEU A 129 -1.67 -18.67 5.08
CA LEU A 129 -2.73 -17.82 4.56
C LEU A 129 -3.58 -17.27 5.71
N GLU A 130 -4.12 -16.08 5.52
CA GLU A 130 -5.18 -15.54 6.36
C GLU A 130 -6.43 -15.31 5.51
N CYS A 131 -7.58 -15.58 6.13
CA CYS A 131 -8.89 -15.34 5.55
C CYS A 131 -9.76 -14.56 6.54
N GLY A 132 -10.43 -13.52 6.05
CA GLY A 132 -11.34 -12.68 6.82
C GLY A 132 -12.82 -12.97 6.56
N SER A 133 -13.14 -14.01 5.78
CA SER A 133 -14.53 -14.37 5.44
C SER A 133 -14.67 -15.84 5.03
N LYS A 134 -15.91 -16.36 5.06
CA LYS A 134 -16.21 -17.74 4.67
C LYS A 134 -15.77 -18.08 3.22
N PRO A 135 -16.00 -17.22 2.20
CA PRO A 135 -15.46 -17.47 0.85
C PRO A 135 -13.93 -17.48 0.81
N GLU A 136 -13.26 -16.60 1.54
CA GLU A 136 -11.79 -16.60 1.62
C GLU A 136 -11.26 -17.84 2.32
N LEU A 137 -11.96 -18.38 3.34
CA LEU A 137 -11.62 -19.66 3.94
C LEU A 137 -11.70 -20.80 2.92
N MET A 138 -12.70 -20.79 2.02
CA MET A 138 -12.78 -21.79 0.94
C MET A 138 -11.57 -21.69 0.00
N ILE A 139 -11.16 -20.47 -0.37
CA ILE A 139 -9.94 -20.24 -1.15
C ILE A 139 -8.72 -20.76 -0.38
N ALA A 140 -8.58 -20.40 0.89
CA ALA A 140 -7.46 -20.83 1.73
C ALA A 140 -7.38 -22.35 1.81
N LEU A 141 -8.49 -23.04 2.07
CA LEU A 141 -8.53 -24.50 2.14
C LEU A 141 -8.17 -25.17 0.80
N ALA A 142 -8.63 -24.60 -0.31
CA ALA A 142 -8.35 -25.12 -1.66
C ALA A 142 -6.89 -24.89 -2.08
N MET A 143 -6.31 -23.75 -1.71
CA MET A 143 -4.97 -23.36 -2.10
C MET A 143 -3.90 -23.85 -1.12
N HIS A 144 -4.24 -24.14 0.13
CA HIS A 144 -3.28 -24.58 1.15
C HIS A 144 -2.71 -25.96 0.84
N LYS A 145 -1.42 -26.01 0.47
CA LYS A 145 -0.68 -27.21 0.08
C LYS A 145 0.29 -27.72 1.16
N ASP A 146 0.75 -26.85 2.05
CA ASP A 146 1.73 -27.20 3.09
C ASP A 146 1.03 -27.44 4.44
N PRO A 147 0.96 -28.68 4.97
CA PRO A 147 0.30 -28.97 6.25
C PRO A 147 0.94 -28.26 7.45
N LYS A 148 2.19 -27.76 7.32
CA LYS A 148 2.89 -27.01 8.36
C LYS A 148 2.67 -25.50 8.27
N SER A 149 2.03 -24.99 7.22
CA SER A 149 1.71 -23.56 7.13
C SER A 149 0.37 -23.26 7.79
N LEU A 150 0.26 -22.04 8.33
CA LEU A 150 -0.91 -21.60 9.08
C LEU A 150 -2.08 -21.23 8.16
N ILE A 151 -3.30 -21.44 8.65
CA ILE A 151 -4.50 -20.74 8.19
C ILE A 151 -5.07 -19.95 9.37
N ILE A 152 -5.02 -18.63 9.31
CA ILE A 152 -5.61 -17.74 10.32
C ILE A 152 -7.00 -17.31 9.86
N CYS A 153 -8.01 -17.52 10.70
CA CYS A 153 -9.40 -17.20 10.40
C CYS A 153 -9.89 -16.00 11.21
N ASN A 154 -9.92 -14.83 10.57
CA ASN A 154 -10.49 -13.59 11.12
C ASN A 154 -11.90 -13.35 10.55
N GLY A 155 -12.48 -12.19 10.89
CA GLY A 155 -13.78 -11.74 10.41
C GLY A 155 -14.96 -12.36 11.16
N TYR A 156 -16.16 -12.03 10.71
CA TYR A 156 -17.40 -12.54 11.32
C TYR A 156 -17.60 -14.03 11.02
N LYS A 157 -17.85 -14.84 12.06
CA LYS A 157 -18.01 -16.30 11.93
C LYS A 157 -19.43 -16.76 12.25
N ASP A 158 -20.12 -17.25 11.22
CA ASP A 158 -21.34 -18.03 11.36
C ASP A 158 -21.01 -19.51 11.67
N ASP A 159 -22.05 -20.30 11.94
CA ASP A 159 -21.89 -21.72 12.27
C ASP A 159 -21.27 -22.53 11.11
N GLU A 160 -21.51 -22.11 9.86
CA GLU A 160 -20.97 -22.77 8.68
C GLU A 160 -19.48 -22.50 8.52
N PHE A 161 -19.03 -21.26 8.74
CA PHE A 161 -17.61 -20.90 8.80
C PHE A 161 -16.90 -21.78 9.83
N ILE A 162 -17.41 -21.80 11.08
CA ILE A 162 -16.79 -22.57 12.17
C ILE A 162 -16.73 -24.05 11.80
N ARG A 163 -17.81 -24.60 11.26
CA ARG A 163 -17.85 -26.00 10.79
C ARG A 163 -16.80 -26.26 9.72
N LEU A 164 -16.68 -25.38 8.73
CA LEU A 164 -15.72 -25.53 7.64
C LEU A 164 -14.27 -25.53 8.16
N ALA A 165 -13.94 -24.60 9.06
CA ALA A 165 -12.62 -24.53 9.70
C ALA A 165 -12.31 -25.80 10.52
N LEU A 166 -13.28 -26.29 11.31
CA LEU A 166 -13.11 -27.52 12.10
C LEU A 166 -12.96 -28.77 11.22
N GLN A 167 -13.63 -28.83 10.07
CA GLN A 167 -13.40 -29.92 9.11
C GLN A 167 -12.01 -29.82 8.47
N GLY A 168 -11.52 -28.61 8.19
CA GLY A 168 -10.14 -28.41 7.75
C GLY A 168 -9.11 -28.90 8.78
N LEU A 169 -9.35 -28.66 10.08
CA LEU A 169 -8.52 -29.21 11.17
C LEU A 169 -8.52 -30.74 11.15
N ARG A 170 -9.68 -31.37 10.94
CA ARG A 170 -9.80 -32.82 10.81
C ARG A 170 -9.02 -33.38 9.60
N LEU A 171 -8.88 -32.59 8.54
CA LEU A 171 -8.05 -32.94 7.37
C LEU A 171 -6.55 -32.69 7.59
N GLY A 172 -6.13 -32.35 8.81
CA GLY A 172 -4.73 -32.17 9.18
C GLY A 172 -4.16 -30.80 8.83
N LYS A 173 -5.00 -29.82 8.44
CA LYS A 173 -4.56 -28.44 8.22
C LYS A 173 -4.43 -27.71 9.56
N GLU A 174 -3.46 -26.81 9.66
CA GLU A 174 -3.21 -26.02 10.86
C GLU A 174 -4.04 -24.71 10.86
N ILE A 175 -5.26 -24.76 11.38
CA ILE A 175 -6.23 -23.65 11.32
C ILE A 175 -6.50 -23.06 12.71
N TYR A 176 -6.38 -21.74 12.85
CA TYR A 176 -6.74 -21.01 14.07
C TYR A 176 -8.00 -20.17 13.85
N LEU A 177 -9.03 -20.39 14.68
CA LEU A 177 -10.23 -19.57 14.74
C LEU A 177 -9.98 -18.39 15.68
N VAL A 178 -9.74 -17.19 15.12
CA VAL A 178 -9.51 -15.98 15.92
C VAL A 178 -10.86 -15.40 16.33
N VAL A 179 -11.21 -15.48 17.61
CA VAL A 179 -12.44 -14.91 18.16
C VAL A 179 -12.37 -13.39 18.13
N GLU A 180 -13.34 -12.79 17.46
CA GLU A 180 -13.46 -11.33 17.34
C GLU A 180 -14.67 -10.76 18.07
N GLN A 181 -15.60 -11.63 18.49
CA GLN A 181 -16.77 -11.31 19.29
C GLN A 181 -16.99 -12.39 20.34
N LEU A 182 -17.32 -12.02 21.58
CA LEU A 182 -17.47 -12.98 22.68
C LEU A 182 -18.51 -14.08 22.40
N SER A 183 -19.54 -13.77 21.62
CA SER A 183 -20.58 -14.72 21.21
C SER A 183 -20.03 -15.91 20.40
N GLU A 184 -18.93 -15.73 19.67
CA GLU A 184 -18.28 -16.79 18.88
C GLU A 184 -17.71 -17.90 19.77
N VAL A 185 -17.29 -17.59 21.00
CA VAL A 185 -16.76 -18.59 21.96
C VAL A 185 -17.80 -19.68 22.21
N ALA A 186 -19.05 -19.29 22.48
CA ALA A 186 -20.14 -20.24 22.72
C ALA A 186 -20.44 -21.10 21.49
N ARG A 187 -20.46 -20.49 20.30
CA ARG A 187 -20.66 -21.21 19.02
C ARG A 187 -19.54 -22.22 18.76
N ILE A 188 -18.29 -21.82 18.93
CA ILE A 188 -17.12 -22.70 18.74
C ILE A 188 -17.18 -23.89 19.70
N ILE A 189 -17.48 -23.67 20.98
CA ILE A 189 -17.64 -24.75 21.97
C ILE A 189 -18.75 -25.73 21.54
N GLN A 190 -19.91 -25.23 21.12
CA GLN A 190 -21.05 -26.07 20.75
C GLN A 190 -20.74 -26.91 19.50
N ILE A 191 -20.20 -26.28 18.46
CA ILE A 191 -19.94 -26.95 17.18
C ILE A 191 -18.75 -27.91 17.30
N SER A 192 -17.68 -27.54 18.01
CA SER A 192 -16.55 -28.45 18.27
C SER A 192 -16.97 -29.72 18.98
N LYS A 193 -17.81 -29.62 20.04
CA LYS A 193 -18.36 -30.78 20.74
C LYS A 193 -19.25 -31.65 19.84
N LYS A 194 -20.11 -31.03 19.03
CA LYS A 194 -20.97 -31.76 18.08
C LYS A 194 -20.17 -32.52 17.03
N LEU A 195 -19.06 -31.93 16.55
CA LEU A 195 -18.21 -32.56 15.56
C LEU A 195 -17.20 -33.53 16.20
N GLY A 196 -16.87 -33.41 17.48
CA GLY A 196 -15.76 -34.15 18.09
C GLY A 196 -14.39 -33.72 17.55
N VAL A 197 -14.21 -32.41 17.29
CA VAL A 197 -12.93 -31.83 16.85
C VAL A 197 -12.49 -30.82 17.89
N THR A 198 -11.28 -30.98 18.45
CA THR A 198 -10.69 -29.99 19.35
C THR A 198 -10.30 -28.75 18.53
N PRO A 199 -10.89 -27.57 18.80
CA PRO A 199 -10.57 -26.36 18.06
C PRO A 199 -9.18 -25.83 18.47
N ARG A 200 -8.54 -25.09 17.57
CA ARG A 200 -7.47 -24.14 17.90
C ARG A 200 -8.04 -22.74 17.82
N ILE A 201 -7.91 -21.99 18.91
CA ILE A 201 -8.58 -20.71 19.13
C ILE A 201 -7.51 -19.64 19.36
N GLY A 202 -7.72 -18.49 18.75
CA GLY A 202 -7.05 -17.25 19.09
C GLY A 202 -8.03 -16.22 19.63
N PHE A 203 -7.56 -15.23 20.40
CA PHE A 203 -8.34 -14.05 20.77
C PHE A 203 -7.79 -12.81 20.09
N ARG A 204 -8.65 -12.08 19.37
CA ARG A 204 -8.31 -10.74 18.89
C ARG A 204 -8.51 -9.75 20.02
N ILE A 205 -7.47 -8.99 20.37
CA ILE A 205 -7.49 -8.04 21.48
C ILE A 205 -7.86 -6.64 20.94
N LYS A 206 -8.73 -5.93 21.67
CA LYS A 206 -8.88 -4.48 21.51
C LYS A 206 -7.78 -3.77 22.27
N LEU A 207 -6.93 -3.07 21.53
CA LEU A 207 -5.85 -2.27 22.09
C LEU A 207 -6.38 -0.91 22.54
N SER A 208 -5.80 -0.36 23.61
CA SER A 208 -5.89 1.05 23.96
C SER A 208 -5.05 1.91 23.00
N THR A 209 -3.98 1.33 22.43
CA THR A 209 -3.20 1.97 21.37
C THR A 209 -4.06 2.20 20.12
N VAL A 210 -4.30 3.47 19.79
CA VAL A 210 -5.01 3.89 18.57
C VAL A 210 -4.09 3.79 17.35
N GLY A 211 -4.65 3.39 16.21
CA GLY A 211 -3.93 3.33 14.94
C GLY A 211 -3.64 4.71 14.36
N GLU A 212 -2.89 4.75 13.26
CA GLU A 212 -2.56 5.99 12.55
C GLU A 212 -2.96 5.91 11.07
N GLY A 213 -3.01 7.08 10.42
CA GLY A 213 -3.31 7.21 8.99
C GLY A 213 -4.78 6.93 8.65
N LYS A 214 -5.04 6.62 7.37
CA LYS A 214 -6.40 6.41 6.82
C LYS A 214 -7.19 5.29 7.50
N TRP A 215 -6.51 4.39 8.20
CA TRP A 215 -7.10 3.19 8.79
C TRP A 215 -7.14 3.20 10.33
N ALA A 216 -6.93 4.37 10.95
CA ALA A 216 -6.86 4.51 12.41
C ALA A 216 -8.07 3.93 13.17
N SER A 217 -9.27 3.98 12.59
CA SER A 217 -10.50 3.42 13.18
C SER A 217 -10.55 1.88 13.24
N SER A 218 -9.54 1.20 12.68
CA SER A 218 -9.44 -0.26 12.70
C SER A 218 -8.87 -0.82 14.01
N SER A 219 -8.34 0.06 14.88
CA SER A 219 -7.82 -0.25 16.22
C SER A 219 -8.27 0.80 17.24
N GLY A 220 -7.89 0.64 18.50
CA GLY A 220 -8.46 1.41 19.61
C GLY A 220 -9.72 0.76 20.19
N GLU A 221 -10.26 1.35 21.25
CA GLU A 221 -11.42 0.82 21.99
C GLU A 221 -12.68 0.75 21.11
N ASP A 222 -12.83 1.73 20.21
CA ASP A 222 -13.95 1.86 19.27
C ASP A 222 -13.86 0.94 18.04
N ALA A 223 -12.80 0.13 17.93
CA ALA A 223 -12.66 -0.81 16.83
C ALA A 223 -13.87 -1.75 16.74
N LYS A 224 -14.31 -2.02 15.50
CA LYS A 224 -15.46 -2.89 15.22
C LYS A 224 -15.27 -4.34 15.73
N PHE A 225 -14.04 -4.81 15.77
CA PHE A 225 -13.68 -6.20 16.07
C PHE A 225 -12.68 -6.29 17.20
N GLY A 226 -12.71 -7.41 17.92
CA GLY A 226 -11.82 -7.70 19.03
C GLY A 226 -12.54 -7.68 20.37
N LEU A 227 -11.94 -8.34 21.33
CA LEU A 227 -12.44 -8.50 22.68
C LEU A 227 -11.82 -7.44 23.60
N THR A 228 -12.67 -6.82 24.41
CA THR A 228 -12.27 -6.03 25.56
C THR A 228 -11.69 -6.93 26.67
N SER A 229 -10.93 -6.37 27.62
CA SER A 229 -10.37 -7.14 28.74
C SER A 229 -11.41 -7.96 29.52
N PRO A 230 -12.61 -7.44 29.84
CA PRO A 230 -13.67 -8.26 30.47
C PRO A 230 -14.13 -9.43 29.60
N GLU A 231 -14.26 -9.23 28.29
CA GLU A 231 -14.66 -10.29 27.35
C GLU A 231 -13.57 -11.35 27.19
N ILE A 232 -12.30 -10.97 27.19
CA ILE A 232 -11.16 -11.91 27.19
C ILE A 232 -11.23 -12.81 28.42
N ILE A 233 -11.41 -12.23 29.62
CA ILE A 233 -11.51 -13.01 30.87
C ILE A 233 -12.73 -13.92 30.86
N ASP A 234 -13.89 -13.45 30.40
CA ASP A 234 -15.10 -14.27 30.32
C ASP A 234 -14.96 -15.39 29.29
N GLY A 235 -14.45 -15.10 28.09
CA GLY A 235 -14.15 -16.08 27.05
C GLY A 235 -13.19 -17.16 27.53
N ALA A 236 -12.10 -16.77 28.17
CA ALA A 236 -11.14 -17.68 28.81
C ALA A 236 -11.81 -18.60 29.84
N ARG A 237 -12.64 -18.05 30.73
CA ARG A 237 -13.39 -18.84 31.73
C ARG A 237 -14.37 -19.81 31.08
N ARG A 238 -15.07 -19.40 30.01
CA ARG A 238 -15.98 -20.28 29.25
C ARG A 238 -15.23 -21.46 28.64
N LEU A 239 -14.05 -21.23 28.05
CA LEU A 239 -13.20 -22.30 27.51
C LEU A 239 -12.76 -23.28 28.60
N LYS A 240 -12.30 -22.78 29.76
CA LYS A 240 -11.94 -23.64 30.91
C LYS A 240 -13.11 -24.51 31.38
N ARG A 241 -14.29 -23.90 31.61
CA ARG A 241 -15.50 -24.64 32.02
C ARG A 241 -15.93 -25.69 30.99
N ALA A 242 -15.66 -25.44 29.71
CA ALA A 242 -15.97 -26.36 28.64
C ALA A 242 -14.95 -27.51 28.48
N GLY A 243 -13.85 -27.51 29.24
CA GLY A 243 -12.74 -28.47 29.10
C GLY A 243 -11.82 -28.19 27.91
N LEU A 244 -11.79 -26.94 27.43
CA LEU A 244 -11.06 -26.50 26.24
C LEU A 244 -9.93 -25.52 26.56
N THR A 245 -9.31 -25.65 27.74
CA THR A 245 -8.13 -24.85 28.12
C THR A 245 -7.02 -24.99 27.08
N GLU A 246 -6.78 -26.20 26.61
CA GLU A 246 -5.75 -26.51 25.61
C GLU A 246 -6.04 -25.93 24.22
N SER A 247 -7.22 -25.36 23.97
CA SER A 247 -7.59 -24.80 22.68
C SER A 247 -7.15 -23.36 22.48
N LEU A 248 -7.02 -22.56 23.54
CA LEU A 248 -6.60 -21.16 23.43
C LEU A 248 -5.07 -21.09 23.33
N ARG A 249 -4.59 -20.76 22.13
CA ARG A 249 -3.17 -20.87 21.76
C ARG A 249 -2.63 -19.63 21.06
N LEU A 250 -3.47 -18.65 20.72
CA LEU A 250 -3.07 -17.49 19.94
C LEU A 250 -3.65 -16.19 20.53
N ILE A 251 -2.86 -15.12 20.53
CA ILE A 251 -3.41 -13.76 20.56
C ILE A 251 -3.21 -13.10 19.20
N HIS A 252 -4.14 -12.26 18.80
CA HIS A 252 -4.07 -11.47 17.58
C HIS A 252 -4.38 -10.00 17.90
N PHE A 253 -3.74 -9.08 17.19
CA PHE A 253 -4.19 -7.70 17.12
C PHE A 253 -3.95 -7.14 15.72
N HIS A 254 -4.69 -6.09 15.38
CA HIS A 254 -4.51 -5.41 14.10
C HIS A 254 -4.67 -3.91 14.29
N ILE A 255 -3.61 -3.17 13.98
CA ILE A 255 -3.50 -1.71 14.12
C ILE A 255 -3.99 -0.93 12.89
N GLY A 256 -4.48 -1.64 11.86
CA GLY A 256 -4.87 -1.07 10.57
C GLY A 256 -3.81 -1.28 9.47
N SER A 257 -4.14 -0.88 8.25
CA SER A 257 -3.25 -0.98 7.09
C SER A 257 -2.40 0.29 6.95
N GLN A 258 -1.19 0.17 6.39
CA GLN A 258 -0.31 1.30 6.11
C GLN A 258 -0.06 2.17 7.36
N VAL A 259 0.59 1.59 8.38
CA VAL A 259 0.97 2.34 9.59
C VAL A 259 2.28 3.07 9.31
N PRO A 260 2.29 4.41 9.26
CA PRO A 260 3.45 5.16 8.81
C PRO A 260 4.52 5.28 9.90
N ASN A 261 4.14 5.22 11.18
CA ASN A 261 5.02 5.46 12.31
C ASN A 261 5.38 4.17 13.07
N ILE A 262 6.66 3.86 13.17
CA ILE A 262 7.16 2.69 13.90
C ILE A 262 6.80 2.70 15.39
N GLN A 263 6.67 3.88 15.99
CA GLN A 263 6.35 3.99 17.42
C GLN A 263 4.97 3.42 17.75
N THR A 264 4.03 3.51 16.82
CA THR A 264 2.67 2.98 16.99
C THR A 264 2.66 1.46 16.95
N ILE A 265 3.49 0.86 16.08
CA ILE A 265 3.72 -0.58 16.02
C ILE A 265 4.36 -1.07 17.33
N LYS A 266 5.37 -0.37 17.84
CA LYS A 266 6.04 -0.69 19.11
C LYS A 266 5.06 -0.73 20.28
N LYS A 267 4.30 0.35 20.47
CA LYS A 267 3.31 0.47 21.56
C LYS A 267 2.27 -0.65 21.51
N ALA A 268 1.70 -0.90 20.33
CA ALA A 268 0.73 -1.97 20.14
C ALA A 268 1.31 -3.36 20.43
N THR A 269 2.54 -3.62 19.98
CA THR A 269 3.23 -4.89 20.21
C THR A 269 3.49 -5.12 21.70
N VAL A 270 3.98 -4.10 22.42
CA VAL A 270 4.22 -4.17 23.86
C VAL A 270 2.92 -4.44 24.62
N GLU A 271 1.86 -3.71 24.29
CA GLU A 271 0.54 -3.89 24.91
C GLU A 271 0.00 -5.32 24.70
N ALA A 272 -0.01 -5.80 23.45
CA ALA A 272 -0.48 -7.13 23.12
C ALA A 272 0.38 -8.24 23.78
N ALA A 273 1.71 -8.06 23.83
CA ALA A 273 2.60 -9.03 24.48
C ALA A 273 2.28 -9.18 25.98
N ARG A 274 1.81 -8.12 26.65
CA ARG A 274 1.36 -8.21 28.06
C ARG A 274 0.10 -9.06 28.17
N PHE A 275 -0.88 -8.93 27.26
CA PHE A 275 -2.05 -9.82 27.23
C PHE A 275 -1.67 -11.29 27.00
N TYR A 276 -0.72 -11.57 26.10
CA TYR A 276 -0.19 -12.92 25.91
C TYR A 276 0.38 -13.49 27.21
N CYS A 277 1.21 -12.72 27.92
CA CYS A 277 1.83 -13.15 29.16
C CYS A 277 0.79 -13.46 30.24
N GLU A 278 -0.22 -12.60 30.39
CA GLU A 278 -1.28 -12.80 31.39
C GLU A 278 -2.15 -14.02 31.07
N LEU A 279 -2.49 -14.27 29.80
CA LEU A 279 -3.19 -15.50 29.40
C LEU A 279 -2.34 -16.75 29.67
N LYS A 280 -1.03 -16.69 29.42
CA LYS A 280 -0.11 -17.79 29.73
C LYS A 280 -0.05 -18.07 31.23
N LYS A 281 0.05 -17.03 32.08
CA LYS A 281 -0.02 -17.14 33.55
C LYS A 281 -1.37 -17.64 34.05
N MET A 282 -2.45 -17.39 33.31
CA MET A 282 -3.75 -17.99 33.57
C MET A 282 -3.78 -19.49 33.25
N GLY A 283 -2.70 -20.10 32.77
CA GLY A 283 -2.60 -21.54 32.51
C GLY A 283 -3.11 -21.97 31.14
N PHE A 284 -3.18 -21.05 30.17
CA PHE A 284 -3.37 -21.41 28.76
C PHE A 284 -2.02 -21.71 28.10
N PRO A 285 -1.95 -22.66 27.16
CA PRO A 285 -0.69 -23.08 26.56
C PRO A 285 0.01 -21.95 25.80
N MET A 286 -0.75 -21.08 25.15
CA MET A 286 -0.29 -19.87 24.44
C MET A 286 0.99 -20.06 23.61
N GLU A 287 0.84 -20.19 22.30
CA GLU A 287 1.92 -20.56 21.37
C GLU A 287 2.23 -19.45 20.37
N LEU A 288 1.23 -18.70 19.93
CA LEU A 288 1.34 -17.75 18.82
C LEU A 288 0.96 -16.34 19.27
N MET A 289 1.71 -15.37 18.77
CA MET A 289 1.35 -13.97 18.81
C MET A 289 1.33 -13.41 17.41
N ASP A 290 0.14 -13.07 16.96
CA ASP A 290 -0.12 -12.49 15.65
C ASP A 290 -0.23 -10.98 15.76
N VAL A 291 0.73 -10.28 15.13
CA VAL A 291 0.79 -8.82 15.12
C VAL A 291 -0.02 -8.21 13.97
N GLY A 292 -0.71 -9.04 13.19
CA GLY A 292 -1.57 -8.64 12.10
C GLY A 292 -0.82 -7.96 10.96
N GLY A 293 -1.57 -7.23 10.14
CA GLY A 293 -1.01 -6.32 9.13
C GLY A 293 -0.58 -4.98 9.72
N GLY A 294 -0.08 -4.09 8.86
CA GLY A 294 0.26 -2.71 9.24
C GLY A 294 1.61 -2.25 8.71
N LEU A 295 2.50 -3.20 8.38
CA LEU A 295 3.76 -2.94 7.67
C LEU A 295 3.50 -2.05 6.44
N GLY A 296 4.06 -0.86 6.46
CA GLY A 296 3.87 0.17 5.46
C GLY A 296 4.62 -0.10 4.16
N ILE A 297 4.26 0.69 3.14
CA ILE A 297 5.00 0.86 1.90
C ILE A 297 5.31 2.34 1.71
N ASP A 298 6.53 2.64 1.31
CA ASP A 298 6.95 3.99 0.95
C ASP A 298 6.58 4.28 -0.51
N TYR A 299 5.36 4.80 -0.76
CA TYR A 299 4.87 5.02 -2.13
C TYR A 299 5.48 6.25 -2.79
N ASP A 300 5.80 7.30 -2.01
CA ASP A 300 6.36 8.56 -2.52
C ASP A 300 7.89 8.63 -2.40
N GLY A 301 8.51 7.69 -1.68
CA GLY A 301 9.95 7.64 -1.48
C GLY A 301 10.46 8.66 -0.45
N SER A 302 9.59 9.26 0.35
CA SER A 302 9.95 10.31 1.31
C SER A 302 10.51 9.76 2.62
N ARG A 303 10.26 8.48 2.94
CA ARG A 303 10.57 7.87 4.24
C ARG A 303 10.09 8.70 5.44
N SER A 304 8.91 9.28 5.31
CA SER A 304 8.27 10.14 6.30
C SER A 304 7.12 9.43 7.03
N ASN A 305 6.62 10.05 8.10
CA ASN A 305 5.39 9.68 8.81
C ASN A 305 4.10 10.08 8.07
N TYR A 306 4.19 10.30 6.76
CA TYR A 306 3.03 10.66 5.94
C TYR A 306 2.18 9.43 5.59
N GLU A 307 0.89 9.63 5.34
CA GLU A 307 -0.08 8.54 5.10
C GLU A 307 0.24 7.64 3.89
N SER A 308 1.03 8.14 2.93
CA SER A 308 1.48 7.40 1.75
C SER A 308 2.94 6.95 1.85
N SER A 309 3.53 7.01 3.05
CA SER A 309 4.92 6.66 3.34
C SER A 309 5.02 5.88 4.67
N MET A 310 6.24 5.58 5.09
CA MET A 310 6.58 5.10 6.44
C MET A 310 7.96 5.62 6.88
N ASN A 311 8.15 5.87 8.18
CA ASN A 311 9.43 6.35 8.73
C ASN A 311 10.42 5.25 9.16
N TYR A 312 10.18 4.01 8.73
CA TYR A 312 10.96 2.85 9.16
C TYR A 312 11.26 1.91 7.99
N THR A 313 12.19 1.00 8.23
CA THR A 313 12.52 -0.07 7.27
C THR A 313 11.88 -1.39 7.67
N MET A 314 11.74 -2.32 6.72
CA MET A 314 11.28 -3.68 7.03
C MET A 314 12.18 -4.40 8.05
N ARG A 315 13.49 -4.10 8.04
CA ARG A 315 14.45 -4.60 9.03
C ARG A 315 14.17 -4.06 10.42
N GLU A 316 13.96 -2.74 10.53
CA GLU A 316 13.59 -2.10 11.79
C GLU A 316 12.28 -2.66 12.34
N TYR A 317 11.25 -2.79 11.49
CA TYR A 317 9.98 -3.43 11.84
C TYR A 317 10.18 -4.83 12.43
N ALA A 318 10.92 -5.71 11.75
CA ALA A 318 11.16 -7.07 12.21
C ALA A 318 11.89 -7.10 13.56
N ARG A 319 12.96 -6.31 13.70
CA ARG A 319 13.73 -6.20 14.95
C ARG A 319 12.88 -5.68 16.10
N ASP A 320 12.11 -4.63 15.87
CA ASP A 320 11.29 -4.02 16.91
C ASP A 320 10.18 -4.96 17.38
N VAL A 321 9.54 -5.71 16.48
CA VAL A 321 8.56 -6.72 16.87
C VAL A 321 9.21 -7.81 17.74
N VAL A 322 10.32 -8.39 17.28
CA VAL A 322 11.02 -9.46 18.01
C VAL A 322 11.50 -8.98 19.38
N TYR A 323 12.20 -7.85 19.41
CA TYR A 323 12.78 -7.27 20.63
C TYR A 323 11.70 -6.97 21.68
N ASN A 324 10.63 -6.28 21.31
CA ASN A 324 9.60 -5.88 22.27
C ASN A 324 8.84 -7.08 22.84
N ILE A 325 8.53 -8.10 22.02
CA ILE A 325 7.90 -9.34 22.51
C ILE A 325 8.85 -10.05 23.48
N LYS A 326 10.13 -10.19 23.11
CA LYS A 326 11.15 -10.82 23.95
C LYS A 326 11.24 -10.16 25.32
N THR A 327 11.43 -8.84 25.36
CA THR A 327 11.58 -8.07 26.61
C THR A 327 10.37 -8.26 27.50
N VAL A 328 9.15 -8.12 26.95
CA VAL A 328 7.92 -8.27 27.73
C VAL A 328 7.76 -9.68 28.30
N CYS A 329 8.05 -10.72 27.53
CA CYS A 329 7.97 -12.11 27.99
C CYS A 329 9.05 -12.44 29.02
N GLN A 330 10.27 -11.92 28.86
CA GLN A 330 11.35 -12.09 29.84
C GLN A 330 11.01 -11.44 31.18
N ASP A 331 10.52 -10.19 31.17
CA ASP A 331 10.06 -9.50 32.38
C ASP A 331 8.93 -10.25 33.10
N ALA A 332 8.07 -10.93 32.32
CA ALA A 332 6.93 -11.67 32.84
C ALA A 332 7.25 -13.12 33.20
N GLU A 333 8.49 -13.57 33.00
CA GLU A 333 8.98 -14.94 33.23
C GLU A 333 8.15 -16.02 32.51
N VAL A 334 7.80 -15.76 31.24
CA VAL A 334 7.09 -16.73 30.38
C VAL A 334 7.83 -16.99 29.08
N ASP A 335 7.69 -18.19 28.50
CA ASP A 335 8.32 -18.43 27.19
C ASP A 335 7.66 -17.57 26.09
N VAL A 336 8.53 -17.07 25.22
CA VAL A 336 8.15 -16.31 24.04
C VAL A 336 7.31 -17.14 23.06
N PRO A 337 6.35 -16.52 22.35
CA PRO A 337 5.56 -17.18 21.31
C PRO A 337 6.33 -17.34 20.00
N ASP A 338 5.77 -18.13 19.08
CA ASP A 338 6.01 -17.95 17.65
C ASP A 338 5.31 -16.65 17.17
N ILE A 339 5.99 -15.88 16.33
CA ILE A 339 5.52 -14.58 15.82
C ILE A 339 4.85 -14.78 14.46
N VAL A 340 3.63 -14.26 14.30
CA VAL A 340 2.88 -14.22 13.04
C VAL A 340 2.72 -12.77 12.61
N THR A 341 2.88 -12.49 11.31
CA THR A 341 2.50 -11.20 10.71
C THR A 341 1.64 -11.44 9.47
N GLU A 342 0.71 -10.53 9.21
CA GLU A 342 -0.21 -10.55 8.07
C GLU A 342 0.13 -9.41 7.08
N SER A 343 1.38 -9.30 6.67
CA SER A 343 1.92 -8.13 5.96
C SER A 343 1.55 -8.05 4.46
N GLY A 344 0.28 -8.29 4.09
CA GLY A 344 -0.13 -8.49 2.70
C GLY A 344 0.17 -7.31 1.74
N ARG A 345 -0.11 -6.06 2.15
CA ARG A 345 0.20 -4.87 1.34
C ARG A 345 1.68 -4.78 0.99
N ALA A 346 2.54 -5.07 1.96
CA ALA A 346 3.99 -5.00 1.79
C ALA A 346 4.52 -6.04 0.78
N ILE A 347 3.81 -7.17 0.66
CA ILE A 347 4.12 -8.22 -0.31
C ILE A 347 3.66 -7.82 -1.71
N VAL A 348 2.41 -7.38 -1.87
CA VAL A 348 1.81 -7.23 -3.21
C VAL A 348 1.93 -5.84 -3.82
N ALA A 349 2.18 -4.77 -3.06
CA ALA A 349 2.16 -3.42 -3.65
C ALA A 349 3.12 -3.24 -4.85
N PRO A 350 4.36 -3.76 -4.85
CA PRO A 350 5.31 -3.49 -5.93
C PRO A 350 5.06 -4.28 -7.22
N HIS A 351 4.32 -5.40 -7.17
CA HIS A 351 4.32 -6.39 -8.27
C HIS A 351 3.48 -6.00 -9.51
N SER A 352 2.66 -4.96 -9.45
CA SER A 352 1.66 -4.67 -10.48
C SER A 352 1.81 -3.25 -11.01
N ILE A 353 1.90 -3.12 -12.34
CA ILE A 353 2.04 -1.85 -13.05
C ILE A 353 0.86 -1.68 -13.99
N LEU A 354 0.13 -0.57 -13.86
CA LEU A 354 -0.91 -0.19 -14.81
C LEU A 354 -0.29 0.73 -15.87
N ILE A 355 -0.42 0.34 -17.13
CA ILE A 355 0.11 1.06 -18.28
C ILE A 355 -1.07 1.55 -19.12
N THR A 356 -1.12 2.85 -19.38
CA THR A 356 -2.11 3.47 -20.28
C THR A 356 -1.43 4.41 -21.26
N GLU A 357 -2.07 4.62 -22.41
CA GLU A 357 -1.61 5.59 -23.39
C GLU A 357 -2.21 6.97 -23.10
N VAL A 358 -1.40 8.01 -23.25
CA VAL A 358 -1.89 9.40 -23.24
C VAL A 358 -2.56 9.67 -24.58
N CYS A 359 -3.89 9.75 -24.59
CA CYS A 359 -4.66 9.86 -25.83
C CYS A 359 -4.58 11.26 -26.46
N ASP A 360 -4.54 12.31 -25.64
CA ASP A 360 -4.50 13.69 -26.11
C ASP A 360 -3.89 14.61 -25.04
N ARG A 361 -3.48 15.80 -25.46
CA ARG A 361 -2.96 16.87 -24.60
C ARG A 361 -3.81 18.11 -24.78
N ILE A 362 -4.37 18.60 -23.68
CA ILE A 362 -4.96 19.94 -23.65
C ILE A 362 -3.85 20.98 -23.52
N SER A 363 -3.76 21.90 -24.48
CA SER A 363 -2.81 23.01 -24.44
C SER A 363 -3.54 24.34 -24.51
N LYS A 364 -3.16 25.26 -23.62
CA LYS A 364 -3.61 26.65 -23.63
C LYS A 364 -3.07 27.46 -24.80
N THR A 365 -2.05 26.93 -25.49
CA THR A 365 -1.40 27.53 -26.66
C THR A 365 -1.63 26.72 -27.94
N ALA A 366 -2.65 25.85 -27.98
CA ALA A 366 -2.97 25.06 -29.17
C ALA A 366 -3.31 25.94 -30.39
N VAL A 367 -3.82 27.16 -30.15
CA VAL A 367 -4.10 28.16 -31.18
C VAL A 367 -3.17 29.36 -30.95
N PRO A 368 -2.24 29.65 -31.88
CA PRO A 368 -1.38 30.82 -31.75
C PRO A 368 -2.18 32.11 -31.94
N PRO A 369 -1.73 33.23 -31.36
CA PRO A 369 -2.35 34.53 -31.60
C PRO A 369 -2.30 34.85 -33.09
N LYS A 370 -3.45 35.21 -33.65
CA LYS A 370 -3.52 35.72 -35.03
C LYS A 370 -3.25 37.22 -35.04
N PRO A 371 -2.59 37.75 -36.08
CA PRO A 371 -2.52 39.19 -36.28
C PRO A 371 -3.93 39.77 -36.30
N ALA A 372 -4.13 40.88 -35.60
CA ALA A 372 -5.42 41.57 -35.59
C ALA A 372 -5.88 41.80 -37.04
N ALA A 373 -7.09 41.40 -37.38
CA ALA A 373 -7.67 41.73 -38.69
C ALA A 373 -7.64 43.26 -38.85
N LYS A 374 -7.42 43.77 -40.08
CA LYS A 374 -7.48 45.21 -40.39
C LYS A 374 -8.92 45.73 -40.20
N ARG A 375 -9.35 45.90 -38.97
CA ARG A 375 -10.61 46.52 -38.55
C ARG A 375 -10.39 48.03 -38.38
N LYS A 376 -11.39 48.84 -38.73
CA LYS A 376 -11.33 50.31 -38.58
C LYS A 376 -11.21 50.77 -37.11
N LYS A 377 -11.60 49.94 -36.15
CA LYS A 377 -11.49 50.19 -34.71
C LYS A 377 -11.15 48.87 -34.00
N VAL A 378 -10.02 48.83 -33.31
CA VAL A 378 -9.57 47.70 -32.48
C VAL A 378 -9.73 48.10 -31.02
N ASN A 379 -10.20 47.18 -30.17
CA ASN A 379 -10.34 47.47 -28.74
C ASN A 379 -8.95 47.73 -28.11
N PRO A 380 -8.78 48.78 -27.26
CA PRO A 380 -7.50 49.11 -26.63
C PRO A 380 -6.84 47.94 -25.89
N VAL A 381 -7.62 47.08 -25.23
CA VAL A 381 -7.09 45.93 -24.48
C VAL A 381 -6.32 44.96 -25.38
N LEU A 382 -6.76 44.78 -26.62
CA LEU A 382 -6.07 43.92 -27.59
C LEU A 382 -4.77 44.55 -28.08
N LEU A 383 -4.73 45.88 -28.22
CA LEU A 383 -3.52 46.61 -28.60
C LEU A 383 -2.48 46.56 -27.48
N ASP A 384 -2.92 46.72 -26.24
CA ASP A 384 -2.06 46.65 -25.05
C ASP A 384 -1.46 45.24 -24.89
N LEU A 385 -2.27 44.18 -25.04
CA LEU A 385 -1.79 42.79 -25.03
C LEU A 385 -0.78 42.54 -26.16
N GLN A 386 -1.02 43.08 -27.35
CA GLN A 386 -0.09 42.93 -28.47
C GLN A 386 1.22 43.69 -28.23
N ALA A 387 1.16 44.90 -27.66
CA ALA A 387 2.34 45.68 -27.30
C ALA A 387 3.19 44.99 -26.22
N ASN A 388 2.53 44.32 -25.26
CA ASN A 388 3.18 43.51 -24.24
C ASN A 388 3.82 42.24 -24.83
N LEU A 389 3.13 41.55 -25.76
CA LEU A 389 3.71 40.44 -26.51
C LEU A 389 4.97 40.86 -27.29
N GLU A 390 4.92 41.99 -27.97
CA GLU A 390 6.08 42.56 -28.70
C GLU A 390 7.16 43.16 -27.77
N ASN A 391 6.92 43.19 -26.46
CA ASN A 391 7.75 43.83 -25.44
C ASN A 391 8.19 45.26 -25.82
N LYS A 392 7.28 46.08 -26.34
CA LYS A 392 7.62 47.44 -26.84
C LYS A 392 8.26 48.35 -25.81
N HIS A 393 7.95 48.14 -24.53
CA HIS A 393 8.41 48.97 -23.43
C HIS A 393 9.72 48.47 -22.81
N GLY A 394 10.26 47.33 -23.27
CA GLY A 394 11.45 46.73 -22.67
C GLY A 394 11.23 46.31 -21.20
N SER A 395 9.99 45.99 -20.83
CA SER A 395 9.58 45.65 -19.47
C SER A 395 10.25 44.36 -19.00
N THR A 396 10.44 44.28 -17.68
CA THR A 396 10.99 43.06 -17.06
C THR A 396 10.04 41.87 -17.23
N PRO A 397 10.52 40.61 -17.18
CA PRO A 397 9.64 39.43 -17.31
C PRO A 397 8.46 39.41 -16.33
N LEU A 398 8.69 39.84 -15.08
CA LEU A 398 7.66 39.88 -14.04
C LEU A 398 6.62 40.98 -14.32
N GLU A 399 7.07 42.16 -14.74
CA GLU A 399 6.21 43.27 -15.14
C GLU A 399 5.35 42.89 -16.36
N ARG A 400 5.95 42.30 -17.40
CA ARG A 400 5.21 41.78 -18.56
C ARG A 400 4.12 40.80 -18.15
N TYR A 401 4.40 39.90 -17.21
CA TYR A 401 3.41 38.95 -16.71
C TYR A 401 2.25 39.65 -15.99
N HIS A 402 2.54 40.60 -15.09
CA HIS A 402 1.52 41.35 -14.37
C HIS A 402 0.61 42.14 -15.32
N ASP A 403 1.21 42.86 -16.26
CA ASP A 403 0.48 43.65 -17.25
C ASP A 403 -0.39 42.74 -18.15
N ALA A 404 0.14 41.59 -18.59
CA ALA A 404 -0.61 40.64 -19.39
C ALA A 404 -1.78 40.04 -18.62
N LEU A 405 -1.60 39.73 -17.32
CA LEU A 405 -2.65 39.22 -16.45
C LEU A 405 -3.77 40.24 -16.26
N GLN A 406 -3.41 41.49 -15.94
CA GLN A 406 -4.39 42.57 -15.80
C GLN A 406 -5.19 42.76 -17.08
N LYS A 407 -4.52 42.78 -18.25
CA LYS A 407 -5.20 42.96 -19.54
C LYS A 407 -6.08 41.78 -19.94
N LYS A 408 -5.70 40.56 -19.55
CA LYS A 408 -6.58 39.39 -19.69
C LYS A 408 -7.85 39.53 -18.85
N GLU A 409 -7.73 39.95 -17.60
CA GLU A 409 -8.90 40.17 -16.72
C GLU A 409 -9.80 41.28 -17.26
N GLU A 410 -9.21 42.37 -17.76
CA GLU A 410 -9.94 43.45 -18.44
C GLU A 410 -10.71 42.92 -19.66
N ALA A 411 -10.08 42.08 -20.50
CA ALA A 411 -10.73 41.41 -21.61
C ALA A 411 -11.86 40.46 -21.16
N ASN A 412 -11.69 39.72 -20.06
CA ASN A 412 -12.76 38.87 -19.50
C ASN A 412 -13.98 39.73 -19.15
N HIS A 413 -13.75 40.87 -18.51
CA HIS A 413 -14.79 41.77 -18.04
C HIS A 413 -15.54 42.42 -19.20
N LEU A 414 -14.80 42.96 -20.18
CA LEU A 414 -15.37 43.53 -21.39
C LEU A 414 -16.20 42.52 -22.19
N PHE A 415 -15.72 41.27 -22.32
CA PHE A 415 -16.50 40.20 -22.96
C PHE A 415 -17.80 39.89 -22.19
N SER A 416 -17.72 39.78 -20.86
CA SER A 416 -18.88 39.52 -20.00
C SER A 416 -19.93 40.64 -20.07
N LEU A 417 -19.49 41.88 -20.29
CA LEU A 417 -20.36 43.05 -20.47
C LEU A 417 -20.83 43.26 -21.92
N GLY A 418 -20.43 42.40 -22.87
CA GLY A 418 -20.81 42.50 -24.28
C GLY A 418 -20.03 43.53 -25.10
N TYR A 419 -18.93 44.06 -24.58
CA TYR A 419 -18.04 45.02 -25.27
C TYR A 419 -16.97 44.37 -26.13
N LEU A 420 -16.76 43.05 -26.01
CA LEU A 420 -15.93 42.25 -26.92
C LEU A 420 -16.76 41.15 -27.56
N ASP A 421 -16.51 40.90 -28.84
CA ASP A 421 -17.02 39.71 -29.52
C ASP A 421 -16.19 38.46 -29.17
N LEU A 422 -16.67 37.26 -29.56
CA LEU A 422 -15.95 36.00 -29.28
C LEU A 422 -14.57 35.94 -29.98
N ALA A 423 -14.41 36.55 -31.15
CA ALA A 423 -13.14 36.55 -31.88
C ALA A 423 -12.10 37.43 -31.17
N GLU A 424 -12.52 38.59 -30.66
CA GLU A 424 -11.70 39.49 -29.86
C GLU A 424 -11.32 38.85 -28.52
N ARG A 425 -12.27 38.16 -27.89
CA ARG A 425 -12.01 37.36 -26.69
C ARG A 425 -10.97 36.26 -26.94
N ALA A 426 -11.15 35.50 -28.02
CA ALA A 426 -10.20 34.47 -28.41
C ALA A 426 -8.81 35.05 -28.73
N GLN A 427 -8.74 36.22 -29.35
CA GLN A 427 -7.49 36.93 -29.60
C GLN A 427 -6.81 37.29 -28.28
N ALA A 428 -7.51 37.92 -27.33
CA ALA A 428 -6.97 38.26 -26.01
C ALA A 428 -6.41 37.02 -25.29
N ASP A 429 -7.16 35.91 -25.27
CA ASP A 429 -6.76 34.66 -24.63
C ASP A 429 -5.50 34.07 -25.29
N SER A 430 -5.47 34.00 -26.62
CA SER A 430 -4.33 33.47 -27.37
C SER A 430 -3.06 34.32 -27.21
N THR A 431 -3.18 35.66 -27.19
CA THR A 431 -2.06 36.58 -26.98
C THR A 431 -1.53 36.46 -25.55
N TYR A 432 -2.40 36.42 -24.55
CA TYR A 432 -1.99 36.21 -23.15
C TYR A 432 -1.20 34.92 -22.97
N TRP A 433 -1.69 33.78 -23.49
CA TRP A 433 -0.99 32.51 -23.34
C TRP A 433 0.31 32.45 -24.13
N ALA A 434 0.42 33.17 -25.25
CA ALA A 434 1.69 33.34 -25.97
C ALA A 434 2.71 34.12 -25.13
N ILE A 435 2.29 35.21 -24.47
CA ILE A 435 3.17 35.96 -23.53
C ILE A 435 3.67 35.01 -22.42
N CYS A 436 2.77 34.26 -21.77
CA CYS A 436 3.17 33.30 -20.74
C CYS A 436 4.16 32.25 -21.26
N GLN A 437 3.97 31.77 -22.49
CA GLN A 437 4.87 30.80 -23.11
C GLN A 437 6.26 31.39 -23.36
N GLU A 438 6.37 32.61 -23.87
CA GLU A 438 7.65 33.32 -24.05
C GLU A 438 8.36 33.51 -22.71
N LEU A 439 7.64 33.98 -21.69
CA LEU A 439 8.20 34.21 -20.36
C LEU A 439 8.71 32.92 -19.71
N CYS A 440 7.96 31.81 -19.82
CA CYS A 440 8.41 30.50 -19.35
C CYS A 440 9.65 29.99 -20.11
N GLN A 441 9.81 30.33 -21.39
CA GLN A 441 10.99 29.96 -22.17
C GLN A 441 12.22 30.81 -21.84
N GLN A 442 12.03 32.05 -21.42
CA GLN A 442 13.10 32.95 -20.98
C GLN A 442 13.61 32.64 -19.56
N ALA A 443 12.75 32.06 -18.72
CA ALA A 443 13.08 31.67 -17.35
C ALA A 443 13.81 30.31 -17.24
N LYS A 444 13.85 29.54 -18.33
CA LYS A 444 14.61 28.29 -18.47
C LYS A 444 15.96 28.58 -19.09
#